data_AF-A0A094P2K5-F1
#
_entry.id   AF-A0A094P2K5-F1
#
_cell.length_a   1.000
_cell.length_b   1.000
_cell.length_c   1.000
_cell.angle_alpha   90.00
_cell.angle_beta   90.00
_cell.angle_gamma   90.00
#
_symmetry.space_group_name_H-M   'P 1'
#
loop_
_entity.id
_entity.type
_entity.pdbx_description
1 polymer ?
#
loop_
_entity_poly.entity_id
_entity_poly.type
_entity_poly.pdbx_seq_one_letter_code
_entity_poly.pdbx_strand_id
1 'polypeptide(L)'
;MVTFSGLIGLVLRYLIPGRAMHGLFVMPSIGIIAGSLSWAIAVWAGLDPASIWPWIGALGLSAAVPIALGLILPKRRQMADDALWAELTGRTTR
;
A
#
# COMPACT_ATOMS: atom_id res chain seq x y z
N MET A 1 -5.47 11.95 11.76
CA MET A 1 -5.43 11.25 10.46
C MET A 1 -4.16 10.41 10.30
N VAL A 2 -2.97 11.03 10.15
CA VAL A 2 -1.70 10.34 9.88
C VAL A 2 -1.41 9.14 10.81
N THR A 3 -1.61 9.31 12.12
CA THR A 3 -1.36 8.24 13.10
C THR A 3 -2.25 7.02 12.89
N PHE A 4 -3.56 7.22 12.68
CA PHE A 4 -4.51 6.13 12.46
C PHE A 4 -4.23 5.41 11.14
N SER A 5 -3.95 6.17 10.08
CA SER A 5 -3.57 5.62 8.77
C SER A 5 -2.29 4.78 8.84
N GLY A 6 -1.28 5.26 9.58
CA GLY A 6 -0.04 4.51 9.80
C GLY A 6 -0.25 3.22 10.61
N LEU A 7 -1.07 3.26 11.66
CA LEU A 7 -1.40 2.08 12.46
C LEU A 7 -2.16 1.04 11.65
N ILE A 8 -3.13 1.45 10.82
CA ILE A 8 -3.87 0.56 9.91
C ILE A 8 -2.90 -0.11 8.93
N GLY A 9 -2.02 0.66 8.28
CA GLY A 9 -1.02 0.10 7.36
C GLY A 9 -0.04 -0.85 8.05
N LEU A 10 0.32 -0.58 9.31
CA LEU A 10 1.18 -1.47 10.10
C LEU A 10 0.47 -2.78 10.45
N VAL A 11 -0.78 -2.73 10.93
CA VAL A 11 -1.58 -3.92 11.24
C VAL A 11 -1.77 -4.78 9.99
N LEU A 12 -2.11 -4.16 8.86
CA LEU A 12 -2.29 -4.85 7.58
C LEU A 12 -1.02 -5.57 7.12
N ARG A 13 0.16 -5.00 7.39
CA ARG A 13 1.43 -5.67 7.09
C ARG A 13 1.60 -7.01 7.82
N TYR A 14 1.06 -7.14 9.02
CA TYR A 14 1.11 -8.38 9.78
C TYR A 14 0.02 -9.38 9.38
N LEU A 15 -1.09 -8.89 8.81
CA LEU A 15 -2.18 -9.74 8.32
C LEU A 15 -1.94 -10.27 6.90
N ILE A 16 -1.23 -9.53 6.04
CA ILE A 16 -1.06 -9.88 4.63
C ILE A 16 0.14 -10.83 4.44
N PRO A 17 -0.03 -11.96 3.73
CA PRO A 17 1.05 -12.90 3.43
C PRO A 17 2.10 -12.27 2.49
N GLY A 18 3.36 -12.74 2.56
CA GLY A 18 4.45 -12.18 1.76
C GLY A 18 5.16 -10.99 2.40
N ARG A 19 4.97 -10.72 3.70
CA ARG A 19 5.63 -9.64 4.45
C ARG A 19 7.16 -9.57 4.34
N ALA A 20 7.83 -10.67 4.01
CA ALA A 20 9.28 -10.73 3.80
C ALA A 20 9.70 -10.07 2.46
N MET A 21 8.77 -9.95 1.52
CA MET A 21 9.01 -9.41 0.18
C MET A 21 8.81 -7.89 0.09
N HIS A 22 8.54 -7.21 1.21
CA HIS A 22 8.37 -5.75 1.25
C HIS A 22 9.04 -5.18 2.51
N GLY A 23 9.68 -4.01 2.37
CA GLY A 23 10.36 -3.34 3.48
C GLY A 23 9.43 -2.98 4.65
N LEU A 24 9.99 -2.81 5.85
CA LEU A 24 9.23 -2.63 7.10
C LEU A 24 8.17 -1.52 7.02
N PHE A 25 8.58 -0.41 6.39
CA PHE A 25 7.83 0.82 6.31
C PHE A 25 6.97 0.97 5.06
N VAL A 26 7.03 0.04 4.10
CA VAL A 26 6.31 0.19 2.82
C VAL A 26 4.80 0.28 3.05
N MET A 27 4.21 -0.68 3.76
CA MET A 27 2.77 -0.71 4.03
C MET A 27 2.29 0.46 4.92
N PRO A 28 2.97 0.81 6.03
CA PRO A 28 2.65 2.01 6.80
C PRO A 28 2.70 3.30 5.98
N SER A 29 3.75 3.50 5.18
CA SER A 29 3.90 4.71 4.37
C SER A 29 2.81 4.83 3.32
N ILE A 30 2.46 3.72 2.64
CA ILE A 30 1.36 3.70 1.67
C ILE A 30 0.03 4.06 2.35
N GLY A 31 -0.24 3.50 3.54
CA GLY A 31 -1.44 3.81 4.31
C GLY A 31 -1.54 5.30 4.64
N ILE A 32 -0.43 5.90 5.08
CA ILE A 32 -0.32 7.35 5.37
C ILE A 32 -0.56 8.18 4.11
N ILE A 33 0.12 7.86 3.00
CA ILE A 33 -0.01 8.58 1.72
C ILE A 33 -1.47 8.53 1.24
N ALA A 34 -2.07 7.33 1.16
CA ALA A 34 -3.43 7.15 0.66
C ALA A 34 -4.46 7.89 1.53
N GLY A 35 -4.35 7.77 2.86
CA GLY A 35 -5.24 8.49 3.78
C GLY A 35 -5.08 10.01 3.70
N SER A 36 -3.84 10.50 3.59
CA SER A 36 -3.56 11.94 3.50
C SER A 36 -4.04 12.53 2.18
N LEU A 37 -3.80 11.84 1.06
CA LEU A 37 -4.27 12.27 -0.26
C LEU A 37 -5.80 12.30 -0.31
N SER A 38 -6.45 11.23 0.17
CA SER A 38 -7.91 11.14 0.17
C SER A 38 -8.55 12.27 0.98
N TRP A 39 -7.99 12.58 2.15
CA TRP A 39 -8.47 13.68 2.97
C TRP A 39 -8.24 15.04 2.30
N ALA A 40 -7.04 15.29 1.76
CA ALA A 40 -6.71 16.53 1.08
C ALA A 40 -7.62 16.77 -0.14
N ILE A 41 -7.84 15.74 -0.95
CA ILE A 41 -8.74 15.79 -2.11
C ILE A 41 -10.18 16.08 -1.67
N ALA A 42 -10.65 15.45 -0.59
CA ALA A 42 -12.00 15.70 -0.08
C ALA A 42 -12.19 17.16 0.37
N VAL A 43 -11.23 17.71 1.10
CA VAL A 43 -11.29 19.12 1.54
C VAL A 43 -11.20 20.08 0.36
N TRP A 44 -10.33 19.82 -0.61
CA TRP A 44 -10.22 20.62 -1.84
C TRP A 44 -11.47 20.52 -2.73
N ALA A 45 -12.18 19.40 -2.67
CA ALA A 45 -13.49 19.25 -3.31
C ALA A 45 -14.62 20.00 -2.59
N GLY A 46 -14.32 20.69 -1.48
CA GLY A 46 -15.27 21.52 -0.73
C GLY A 46 -16.04 20.77 0.35
N LEU A 47 -15.64 19.54 0.71
CA LEU A 47 -16.23 18.88 1.88
C LEU A 47 -15.77 19.57 3.16
N ASP A 48 -16.72 19.76 4.07
CA ASP A 48 -16.45 20.32 5.39
C ASP A 48 -15.44 19.44 6.16
N PRO A 49 -14.29 19.99 6.59
CA PRO A 49 -13.30 19.27 7.40
C PRO A 49 -13.84 18.73 8.73
N ALA A 50 -14.87 19.36 9.29
CA ALA A 50 -15.53 18.93 10.53
C ALA A 50 -16.53 17.78 10.31
N SER A 51 -16.89 17.50 9.05
CA SER A 51 -17.78 16.40 8.70
C SER A 51 -17.08 15.05 8.83
N ILE A 52 -17.86 13.98 9.03
CA ILE A 52 -17.34 12.61 9.11
C ILE A 52 -16.95 12.03 7.73
N TRP A 53 -17.43 12.60 6.63
CA TRP A 53 -17.22 12.06 5.28
C TRP A 53 -15.75 12.03 4.82
N PRO A 54 -14.95 13.11 4.97
CA PRO A 54 -13.52 13.05 4.67
C PRO A 54 -12.78 12.00 5.50
N TRP A 55 -13.25 11.75 6.73
CA TRP A 55 -12.65 10.74 7.61
C TRP A 55 -12.93 9.33 7.12
N ILE A 56 -14.17 9.03 6.72
CA ILE A 56 -14.55 7.73 6.17
C ILE A 56 -13.75 7.45 4.89
N GLY A 57 -13.68 8.42 3.99
CA GLY A 57 -12.89 8.30 2.75
C GLY A 57 -11.42 8.03 3.03
N ALA A 58 -10.81 8.84 3.89
CA ALA A 58 -9.38 8.71 4.20
C ALA A 58 -9.03 7.41 4.91
N LEU A 59 -9.83 6.98 5.90
CA LEU A 59 -9.59 5.70 6.57
C LEU A 59 -9.85 4.50 5.65
N GLY A 60 -10.91 4.57 4.84
CA GLY A 60 -11.24 3.53 3.87
C GLY A 60 -10.13 3.34 2.83
N LEU A 61 -9.65 4.43 2.22
CA LEU A 61 -8.56 4.39 1.24
C LEU A 61 -7.23 3.97 1.88
N SER A 62 -6.98 4.42 3.11
CA SER A 62 -5.80 4.05 3.89
C SER A 62 -5.73 2.55 4.21
N ALA A 63 -6.88 1.86 4.31
CA ALA A 63 -6.92 0.41 4.44
C ALA A 63 -6.87 -0.29 3.07
N ALA A 64 -7.67 0.15 2.10
CA ALA A 64 -7.83 -0.51 0.81
C ALA A 64 -6.54 -0.53 -0.02
N VAL A 65 -5.79 0.57 -0.05
CA VAL A 65 -4.59 0.70 -0.90
C VAL A 65 -3.44 -0.21 -0.43
N PRO A 66 -3.07 -0.25 0.86
CA PRO A 66 -2.09 -1.22 1.35
C PRO A 66 -2.53 -2.68 1.14
N ILE A 67 -3.83 -3.01 1.26
CA ILE A 67 -4.34 -4.36 0.96
C ILE A 67 -4.09 -4.70 -0.50
N ALA A 68 -4.52 -3.85 -1.42
CA ALA A 68 -4.37 -4.07 -2.85
C ALA A 68 -2.89 -4.24 -3.23
N LEU A 69 -2.02 -3.34 -2.75
CA LEU A 69 -0.59 -3.42 -3.02
C LEU A 69 0.05 -4.64 -2.36
N GLY A 70 -0.32 -4.97 -1.11
CA GLY A 70 0.22 -6.13 -0.41
C GLY A 70 -0.09 -7.47 -1.08
N LEU A 71 -1.18 -7.55 -1.86
CA LEU A 71 -1.53 -8.73 -2.65
C LEU A 71 -0.86 -8.77 -4.03
N ILE A 72 -0.63 -7.61 -4.64
CA ILE A 72 -0.09 -7.50 -6.01
C ILE A 72 1.45 -7.52 -6.03
N LEU A 73 2.08 -6.80 -5.10
CA LEU A 73 3.54 -6.61 -5.07
C LEU A 73 4.34 -7.91 -4.93
N PRO A 74 3.98 -8.88 -4.07
CA PRO A 74 4.76 -10.12 -3.94
C PRO A 74 4.71 -10.96 -5.22
N LYS A 75 3.55 -11.05 -5.88
CA LYS A 75 3.40 -11.80 -7.14
C LYS A 75 4.27 -11.22 -8.25
N ARG A 76 4.26 -9.88 -8.39
CA ARG A 76 5.10 -9.20 -9.38
C ARG A 76 6.58 -9.31 -9.07
N ARG A 77 6.95 -9.26 -7.78
CA ARG A 77 8.33 -9.38 -7.35
C ARG A 77 8.89 -10.78 -7.63
N GLN A 78 8.12 -11.83 -7.35
CA GLN A 78 8.51 -13.21 -7.69
C GLN A 78 8.74 -13.39 -9.20
N MET A 79 7.82 -12.90 -10.04
CA MET A 79 7.98 -12.98 -11.50
C MET A 79 9.22 -12.24 -12.01
N ALA A 80 9.53 -11.07 -11.43
CA ALA A 80 10.72 -10.31 -11.79
C ALA A 80 12.01 -11.00 -11.33
N ASP A 81 12.00 -11.56 -10.10
CA ASP A 81 13.14 -12.30 -9.55
C ASP A 81 13.40 -13.58 -10.37
N ASP A 82 12.36 -14.31 -10.77
CA ASP A 82 12.47 -15.51 -11.62
C ASP A 82 13.02 -15.18 -13.02
N ALA A 83 12.56 -14.07 -13.62
CA ALA A 83 13.04 -13.61 -14.93
C ALA A 83 14.53 -13.22 -14.86
N LEU A 84 14.91 -12.44 -13.83
CA LEU A 84 16.30 -12.06 -13.59
C LEU A 84 17.18 -13.28 -13.31
N TRP A 85 16.68 -14.25 -12.56
CA TRP A 85 17.39 -15.50 -12.29
C TRP A 85 17.65 -16.29 -13.58
N ALA A 86 16.66 -16.39 -14.48
CA ALA A 86 16.81 -17.06 -15.76
C ALA A 86 17.85 -16.39 -16.66
N GLU A 87 17.88 -15.05 -16.68
CA GLU A 87 18.90 -14.25 -17.38
C GLU A 87 20.30 -14.51 -16.83
N LEU A 88 20.47 -14.41 -15.51
CA LEU A 88 21.78 -14.56 -14.85
C LEU A 88 22.34 -15.99 -14.89
N THR A 89 21.47 -17.00 -14.90
CA THR A 89 21.88 -18.41 -14.99
C THR A 89 22.02 -18.92 -16.43
N GLY A 90 21.89 -18.04 -17.43
CA GLY A 90 22.10 -18.38 -18.83
C GLY A 90 21.02 -19.28 -19.43
N ARG A 91 19.83 -19.35 -18.79
CA ARG A 91 18.66 -20.07 -19.33
C ARG A 91 17.89 -19.21 -20.34
N THR A 92 18.58 -18.30 -21.01
CA THR A 92 18.10 -17.65 -22.22
C THR A 92 18.57 -18.53 -23.37
N THR A 93 17.68 -19.43 -23.80
CA THR A 93 17.89 -20.18 -25.05
C THR A 93 18.20 -19.18 -26.16
N ARG A 94 19.37 -19.38 -26.76
CA ARG A 94 19.90 -18.70 -27.94
C ARG A 94 18.86 -18.52 -29.04
#